data_AF-A0A0F9FU23-F1
#
_entry.id   AF-A0A0F9FU23-F1
#
_cell.length_a   1.000
_cell.length_b   1.000
_cell.length_c   1.000
_cell.angle_alpha   90.00
_cell.angle_beta   90.00
_cell.angle_gamma   90.00
#
_symmetry.space_group_name_H-M   'P 1'
#
loop_
_entity.id
_entity.type
_entity.pdbx_description
1 polymer ?
#
loop_
_entity_poly.entity_id
_entity_poly.type
_entity_poly.pdbx_seq_one_letter_code
_entity_poly.pdbx_strand_id
1 'polypeptide(L)'
;MSLIVQARTYRGKILDHGVAQTKNGFPQFEGALQAVEAYDEEEKQWVNWADVEQKDITAFLVLFGSKGETLTNQQLKKVTGWDGLSFQALAAMDLSEVGIQFRVEENTYEDKTTLQVSWIDEYDAEPGRSVRKLDAAGLKAIDAQYASMLKQSAAKKAPAKAGKTATAPGKVTAKNTKATAKKGPVTQKKQDPPKEPETDESKPDLPSPTDTEATLQPPETDTEQTPTDAYKLPTSCIKKVAWDTSLAARKDGFGDTAFSEKWAEAVAAVDDGKGSKNFDETEWGAVLHYMIDSPVCV
;
A
#
# COMPACT_ATOMS: atom_id res chain seq x y z
N MET A 1 -19.85 -2.18 9.48
CA MET A 1 -18.39 -2.31 9.53
C MET A 1 -17.83 -0.95 9.16
N SER A 2 -17.15 -0.30 10.10
CA SER A 2 -16.49 0.98 9.86
C SER A 2 -15.19 0.71 9.12
N LEU A 3 -15.05 1.29 7.94
CA LEU A 3 -13.93 1.04 7.04
C LEU A 3 -12.76 1.96 7.36
N ILE A 4 -11.53 1.46 7.22
CA ILE A 4 -10.32 2.28 7.23
C ILE A 4 -10.46 3.43 6.23
N VAL A 5 -10.26 4.67 6.69
CA VAL A 5 -10.40 5.91 5.88
C VAL A 5 -9.07 6.58 5.55
N GLN A 6 -7.93 5.99 5.93
CA GLN A 6 -6.61 6.58 5.73
C GLN A 6 -5.69 5.64 4.93
N ALA A 7 -5.06 6.16 3.89
CA ALA A 7 -4.03 5.45 3.12
C ALA A 7 -2.72 5.41 3.93
N ARG A 8 -2.39 4.25 4.50
CA ARG A 8 -1.21 3.99 5.32
C ARG A 8 -0.82 2.51 5.26
N THR A 9 0.29 2.16 5.89
CA THR A 9 0.64 0.76 6.17
C THR A 9 0.12 0.37 7.55
N TYR A 10 -0.50 -0.80 7.66
CA TYR A 10 -1.07 -1.34 8.88
C TYR A 10 -0.49 -2.71 9.18
N ARG A 11 -0.50 -3.07 10.47
CA ARG A 11 -0.35 -4.44 10.96
C ARG A 11 -1.67 -4.89 11.53
N GLY A 12 -2.00 -6.16 11.31
CA GLY A 12 -3.30 -6.67 11.71
C GLY A 12 -3.43 -8.16 11.54
N LYS A 13 -4.68 -8.63 11.54
CA LYS A 13 -5.05 -10.04 11.40
C LYS A 13 -6.12 -10.23 10.34
N ILE A 14 -6.17 -11.43 9.79
CA ILE A 14 -7.23 -11.88 8.88
C ILE A 14 -8.39 -12.37 9.76
N LEU A 15 -9.56 -11.74 9.65
CA LEU A 15 -10.76 -12.13 10.40
C LEU A 15 -11.55 -13.24 9.68
N ASP A 16 -11.64 -13.13 8.37
CA ASP A 16 -12.37 -14.05 7.50
C ASP A 16 -11.75 -13.98 6.10
N HIS A 17 -11.86 -15.05 5.32
CA HIS A 17 -11.35 -15.08 3.96
C HIS A 17 -12.07 -16.08 3.05
N GLY A 18 -11.89 -15.87 1.76
CA GLY A 18 -12.38 -16.77 0.72
C GLY A 18 -11.60 -16.61 -0.57
N VAL A 19 -11.95 -17.45 -1.55
CA VAL A 19 -11.47 -17.33 -2.93
C VAL A 19 -12.66 -17.09 -3.84
N ALA A 20 -12.62 -16.00 -4.58
CA ALA A 20 -13.63 -15.57 -5.53
C ALA A 20 -13.04 -15.43 -6.94
N GLN A 21 -13.86 -15.00 -7.89
CA GLN A 21 -13.44 -14.64 -9.23
C GLN A 21 -13.75 -13.17 -9.51
N THR A 22 -12.78 -12.46 -10.09
CA THR A 22 -13.01 -11.12 -10.63
C THR A 22 -14.02 -11.16 -11.78
N LYS A 23 -14.50 -9.97 -12.21
CA LYS A 23 -15.34 -9.83 -13.42
C LYS A 23 -14.73 -10.45 -14.69
N ASN A 24 -13.41 -10.54 -14.76
CA ASN A 24 -12.68 -11.12 -15.89
C ASN A 24 -12.34 -12.61 -15.70
N GLY A 25 -12.91 -13.27 -14.67
CA GLY A 25 -12.70 -14.69 -14.39
C GLY A 25 -11.36 -15.03 -13.73
N PHE A 26 -10.58 -14.03 -13.32
CA PHE A 26 -9.33 -14.26 -12.60
C PHE A 26 -9.59 -14.63 -11.13
N PRO A 27 -8.90 -15.65 -10.57
CA PRO A 27 -9.04 -15.99 -9.17
C PRO A 27 -8.50 -14.87 -8.28
N GLN A 28 -9.24 -14.56 -7.23
CA GLN A 28 -8.98 -13.49 -6.29
C GLN A 28 -9.14 -14.00 -4.86
N PHE A 29 -8.19 -13.66 -4.00
CA PHE A 29 -8.35 -13.81 -2.56
C PHE A 29 -9.17 -12.63 -2.04
N GLU A 30 -10.22 -12.93 -1.28
CA GLU A 30 -11.01 -11.95 -0.55
C GLU A 30 -10.76 -12.15 0.94
N GLY A 31 -10.37 -11.11 1.65
CA GLY A 31 -10.07 -11.20 3.09
C GLY A 31 -10.66 -10.02 3.85
N ALA A 32 -11.38 -10.28 4.93
CA ALA A 32 -11.72 -9.28 5.93
C ALA A 32 -10.52 -9.10 6.85
N LEU A 33 -9.90 -7.93 6.83
CA LEU A 33 -8.72 -7.59 7.62
C LEU A 33 -9.10 -6.64 8.74
N GLN A 34 -8.44 -6.78 9.89
CA GLN A 34 -8.54 -5.85 11.00
C GLN A 34 -7.17 -5.31 11.37
N ALA A 35 -7.01 -3.99 11.29
CA ALA A 35 -5.84 -3.27 11.76
C ALA A 35 -5.76 -3.29 13.30
N VAL A 36 -4.56 -3.54 13.80
CA VAL A 36 -4.17 -3.48 15.22
C VAL A 36 -3.17 -2.36 15.43
N GLU A 37 -2.28 -2.12 14.46
CA GLU A 37 -1.32 -1.01 14.48
C GLU A 37 -1.32 -0.30 13.12
N ALA A 38 -1.02 0.99 13.12
CA ALA A 38 -0.77 1.76 11.91
C ALA A 38 0.68 2.26 11.94
N TYR A 39 1.35 2.29 10.80
CA TYR A 39 2.69 2.84 10.69
C TYR A 39 2.61 4.36 10.52
N ASP A 40 3.28 5.08 11.42
CA ASP A 40 3.52 6.51 11.30
C ASP A 40 4.81 6.72 10.48
N GLU A 41 4.66 7.25 9.26
CA GLU A 41 5.80 7.47 8.35
C GLU A 41 6.71 8.62 8.80
N GLU A 42 6.19 9.58 9.56
CA GLU A 42 6.94 10.75 10.03
C GLU A 42 7.83 10.35 11.22
N GLU A 43 7.23 9.68 12.20
CA GLU A 43 7.91 9.22 13.42
C GLU A 43 8.62 7.86 13.23
N LYS A 44 8.37 7.18 12.10
CA LYS A 44 8.90 5.85 11.77
C LYS A 44 8.64 4.80 12.85
N GLN A 45 7.45 4.82 13.42
CA GLN A 45 7.03 3.93 14.49
C GLN A 45 5.64 3.36 14.23
N TRP A 46 5.35 2.21 14.85
CA TRP A 46 4.02 1.65 14.88
C TRP A 46 3.23 2.29 16.01
N VAL A 47 2.03 2.78 15.69
CA VAL A 47 1.08 3.35 16.66
C VAL A 47 -0.09 2.40 16.83
N ASN A 48 -0.57 2.25 18.07
CA ASN A 48 -1.74 1.43 18.37
C ASN A 48 -2.97 1.95 17.61
N TRP A 49 -3.65 1.06 16.90
CA TRP A 49 -4.85 1.33 16.11
C TRP A 49 -6.04 0.47 16.55
N ALA A 50 -5.89 -0.37 17.57
CA ALA A 50 -6.91 -1.32 18.00
C ALA A 50 -8.18 -0.66 18.53
N ASP A 51 -8.07 0.56 19.08
CA ASP A 51 -9.17 1.31 19.70
C ASP A 51 -9.92 2.22 18.70
N VAL A 52 -9.45 2.32 17.46
CA VAL A 52 -10.09 3.11 16.41
C VAL A 52 -11.27 2.33 15.84
N GLU A 53 -12.45 2.97 15.72
CA GLU A 53 -13.64 2.31 15.14
C GLU A 53 -13.40 1.87 13.68
N GLN A 54 -12.63 2.66 12.93
CA GLN A 54 -12.30 2.49 11.51
C GLN A 54 -11.05 1.61 11.34
N LYS A 55 -11.13 0.36 11.79
CA LYS A 55 -10.00 -0.60 11.75
C LYS A 55 -10.20 -1.77 10.81
N ASP A 56 -11.39 -1.95 10.24
CA ASP A 56 -11.69 -3.08 9.36
C ASP A 56 -11.58 -2.67 7.88
N ILE A 57 -11.13 -3.58 7.01
CA ILE A 57 -11.11 -3.39 5.56
C ILE A 57 -11.24 -4.74 4.83
N THR A 58 -11.91 -4.75 3.67
CA THR A 58 -11.92 -5.93 2.79
C THR A 58 -10.81 -5.82 1.75
N ALA A 59 -9.92 -6.80 1.72
CA ALA A 59 -8.85 -6.94 0.75
C ALA A 59 -9.34 -7.74 -0.46
N PHE A 60 -9.13 -7.20 -1.67
CA PHE A 60 -9.48 -7.83 -2.93
C PHE A 60 -8.20 -8.08 -3.75
N LEU A 61 -7.59 -9.25 -3.57
CA LEU A 61 -6.22 -9.55 -4.00
C LEU A 61 -6.19 -10.54 -5.18
N VAL A 62 -5.94 -10.04 -6.39
CA VAL A 62 -5.92 -10.90 -7.60
C VAL A 62 -4.70 -11.81 -7.61
N LEU A 63 -4.91 -13.12 -7.72
CA LEU A 63 -3.86 -14.14 -7.60
C LEU A 63 -3.23 -14.52 -8.94
N PHE A 64 -4.02 -14.55 -10.01
CA PHE A 64 -3.53 -14.83 -11.36
C PHE A 64 -4.12 -13.83 -12.33
N GLY A 65 -3.28 -13.21 -13.17
CA GLY A 65 -3.72 -12.34 -14.24
C GLY A 65 -3.56 -12.99 -15.61
N SER A 66 -3.78 -12.22 -16.66
CA SER A 66 -3.58 -12.66 -18.06
C SER A 66 -2.14 -13.09 -18.38
N LYS A 67 -1.17 -12.64 -17.58
CA LYS A 67 0.27 -12.97 -17.72
C LYS A 67 0.74 -14.09 -16.78
N GLY A 68 -0.18 -14.74 -16.06
CA GLY A 68 0.14 -15.77 -15.08
C GLY A 68 0.10 -15.26 -13.64
N GLU A 69 0.93 -15.85 -12.79
CA GLU A 69 0.99 -15.57 -11.35
C GLU A 69 1.29 -14.08 -11.07
N THR A 70 0.52 -13.47 -10.17
CA THR A 70 0.74 -12.08 -9.75
C THR A 70 1.73 -12.00 -8.59
N LEU A 71 2.27 -10.82 -8.35
CA LEU A 71 3.06 -10.54 -7.15
C LEU A 71 2.26 -10.81 -5.87
N THR A 72 0.96 -10.52 -5.89
CA THR A 72 0.05 -10.77 -4.77
C THR A 72 -0.10 -12.25 -4.43
N ASN A 73 -0.03 -13.16 -5.42
CA ASN A 73 0.02 -14.59 -5.12
C ASN A 73 1.30 -14.98 -4.38
N GLN A 74 2.45 -14.44 -4.77
CA GLN A 74 3.73 -14.69 -4.10
C GLN A 74 3.71 -14.18 -2.66
N GLN A 75 3.15 -12.98 -2.45
CA GLN A 75 2.97 -12.41 -1.13
C GLN A 75 2.04 -13.25 -0.27
N LEU A 76 0.89 -13.66 -0.81
CA LEU A 76 -0.06 -14.48 -0.06
C LEU A 76 0.58 -15.80 0.40
N LYS A 77 1.28 -16.50 -0.50
CA LYS A 77 2.01 -17.74 -0.15
C LYS A 77 3.05 -17.51 0.94
N LYS A 78 3.79 -16.40 0.84
CA LYS A 78 4.81 -16.02 1.83
C LYS A 78 4.18 -15.79 3.21
N VAL A 79 3.06 -15.06 3.26
CA VAL A 79 2.44 -14.60 4.50
C VAL A 79 1.61 -15.68 5.18
N THR A 80 0.87 -16.47 4.41
CA THR A 80 -0.04 -17.49 4.96
C THR A 80 0.58 -18.89 5.02
N GLY A 81 1.75 -19.09 4.42
CA GLY A 81 2.35 -20.41 4.24
C GLY A 81 1.62 -21.29 3.22
N TRP A 82 0.68 -20.73 2.44
CA TRP A 82 -0.03 -21.46 1.39
C TRP A 82 0.94 -21.94 0.30
N ASP A 83 0.76 -23.18 -0.17
CA ASP A 83 1.62 -23.81 -1.16
C ASP A 83 1.39 -23.34 -2.61
N GLY A 84 0.28 -22.65 -2.87
CA GLY A 84 -0.10 -22.19 -4.21
C GLY A 84 -0.70 -23.27 -5.11
N LEU A 85 -0.93 -24.50 -4.62
CA LEU A 85 -1.34 -25.63 -5.44
C LEU A 85 -2.86 -25.79 -5.54
N SER A 86 -3.61 -25.38 -4.52
CA SER A 86 -5.06 -25.55 -4.48
C SER A 86 -5.78 -24.35 -3.86
N PHE A 87 -6.70 -23.75 -4.61
CA PHE A 87 -7.60 -22.71 -4.10
C PHE A 87 -8.61 -23.25 -3.09
N GLN A 88 -9.01 -24.53 -3.23
CA GLN A 88 -9.86 -25.18 -2.25
C GLN A 88 -9.12 -25.34 -0.91
N ALA A 89 -7.82 -25.67 -0.96
CA ALA A 89 -6.99 -25.71 0.25
C ALA A 89 -6.90 -24.32 0.88
N LEU A 90 -6.59 -23.28 0.09
CA LEU A 90 -6.55 -21.90 0.57
C LEU A 90 -7.87 -21.46 1.25
N ALA A 91 -9.01 -21.78 0.64
CA ALA A 91 -10.33 -21.45 1.20
C ALA A 91 -10.66 -22.25 2.48
N ALA A 92 -10.00 -23.39 2.72
CA ALA A 92 -10.20 -24.23 3.89
C ALA A 92 -9.14 -24.04 4.99
N MET A 93 -8.07 -23.26 4.72
CA MET A 93 -7.06 -22.92 5.72
C MET A 93 -7.68 -22.07 6.83
N ASP A 94 -7.23 -22.25 8.06
CA ASP A 94 -7.53 -21.30 9.15
C ASP A 94 -6.45 -20.20 9.15
N LEU A 95 -6.87 -18.97 8.90
CA LEU A 95 -5.99 -17.80 8.85
C LEU A 95 -6.26 -16.82 10.01
N SER A 96 -7.12 -17.19 10.96
CA SER A 96 -7.58 -16.29 12.03
C SER A 96 -6.48 -15.81 12.97
N GLU A 97 -5.41 -16.61 13.13
CA GLU A 97 -4.23 -16.29 13.94
C GLU A 97 -3.06 -15.70 13.13
N VAL A 98 -3.20 -15.58 11.80
CA VAL A 98 -2.11 -15.10 10.94
C VAL A 98 -2.04 -13.58 11.01
N GLY A 99 -0.99 -13.10 11.68
CA GLY A 99 -0.60 -11.69 11.67
C GLY A 99 -0.02 -11.30 10.31
N ILE A 100 -0.51 -10.20 9.75
CA ILE A 100 -0.05 -9.68 8.45
C ILE A 100 0.25 -8.18 8.53
N GLN A 101 1.17 -7.73 7.67
CA GLN A 101 1.30 -6.32 7.32
C GLN A 101 0.54 -6.08 6.01
N PHE A 102 -0.25 -5.03 5.92
CA PHE A 102 -0.95 -4.66 4.69
C PHE A 102 -0.89 -3.16 4.43
N ARG A 103 -0.82 -2.78 3.15
CA ARG A 103 -0.83 -1.37 2.74
C ARG A 103 -2.14 -1.00 2.10
N VAL A 104 -2.73 0.08 2.59
CA VAL A 104 -3.92 0.70 2.02
C VAL A 104 -3.48 1.90 1.20
N GLU A 105 -3.84 1.92 -0.07
CA GLU A 105 -3.54 3.00 -1.00
C GLU A 105 -4.83 3.48 -1.67
N GLU A 106 -4.83 4.74 -2.11
CA GLU A 106 -5.89 5.27 -2.98
C GLU A 106 -5.78 4.65 -4.37
N ASN A 107 -6.89 4.14 -4.87
CA ASN A 107 -7.00 3.66 -6.24
C ASN A 107 -8.08 4.46 -6.97
N THR A 108 -7.67 5.16 -8.03
CA THR A 108 -8.58 5.90 -8.89
C THR A 108 -8.92 5.07 -10.12
N TYR A 109 -10.20 4.74 -10.26
CA TYR A 109 -10.74 4.04 -11.42
C TYR A 109 -12.04 4.72 -11.86
N GLU A 110 -12.15 5.08 -13.14
CA GLU A 110 -13.32 5.80 -13.69
C GLU A 110 -13.73 7.03 -12.85
N ASP A 111 -12.76 7.89 -12.53
CA ASP A 111 -12.92 9.12 -11.72
C ASP A 111 -13.47 8.89 -10.29
N LYS A 112 -13.46 7.64 -9.81
CA LYS A 112 -13.78 7.28 -8.43
C LYS A 112 -12.51 6.86 -7.72
N THR A 113 -12.16 7.59 -6.66
CA THR A 113 -11.05 7.21 -5.77
C THR A 113 -11.62 6.38 -4.62
N THR A 114 -11.11 5.17 -4.46
CA THR A 114 -11.44 4.28 -3.33
C THR A 114 -10.18 3.81 -2.65
N LEU A 115 -10.21 3.67 -1.33
CA LEU A 115 -9.12 3.02 -0.59
C LEU A 115 -9.20 1.51 -0.79
N GLN A 116 -8.06 0.90 -1.11
CA GLN A 116 -7.97 -0.54 -1.27
C GLN A 116 -6.64 -1.06 -0.71
N VAL A 117 -6.64 -2.34 -0.34
CA VAL A 117 -5.40 -3.03 0.01
C VAL A 117 -4.62 -3.31 -1.28
N SER A 118 -3.46 -2.67 -1.44
CA SER A 118 -2.61 -2.82 -2.62
C SER A 118 -1.46 -3.81 -2.41
N TRP A 119 -1.09 -4.08 -1.15
CA TRP A 119 0.07 -4.89 -0.79
C TRP A 119 -0.17 -5.65 0.52
N ILE A 120 0.34 -6.88 0.61
CA ILE A 120 0.45 -7.64 1.87
C ILE A 120 1.88 -8.18 2.06
N ASP A 121 2.32 -8.30 3.30
CA ASP A 121 3.62 -8.86 3.70
C ASP A 121 3.55 -9.48 5.10
N GLU A 122 4.66 -10.07 5.55
CA GLU A 122 4.80 -10.62 6.90
C GLU A 122 4.58 -9.52 7.94
N TYR A 123 4.01 -9.89 9.10
CA TYR A 123 3.69 -8.96 10.19
C TYR A 123 4.88 -8.04 10.54
N ASP A 124 6.06 -8.63 10.72
CA ASP A 124 7.27 -7.91 11.13
C ASP A 124 8.10 -7.34 9.97
N ALA A 125 7.57 -7.30 8.74
CA ALA A 125 8.26 -6.67 7.63
C ALA A 125 8.53 -5.18 7.94
N GLU A 126 9.69 -4.68 7.50
CA GLU A 126 9.98 -3.25 7.60
C GLU A 126 9.14 -2.48 6.57
N PRO A 127 8.25 -1.57 7.02
CA PRO A 127 7.47 -0.73 6.11
C PRO A 127 8.40 0.25 5.38
N GLY A 128 8.00 0.64 4.17
CA GLY A 128 8.78 1.61 3.40
C GLY A 128 10.11 1.10 2.88
N ARG A 129 10.29 -0.22 2.66
CA ARG A 129 11.41 -0.74 1.85
C ARG A 129 11.42 -0.05 0.50
N SER A 130 12.21 1.02 0.42
CA SER A 130 12.55 1.69 -0.82
C SER A 130 13.24 0.69 -1.74
N VAL A 131 13.10 0.91 -3.06
CA VAL A 131 13.85 0.15 -4.06
C VAL A 131 15.32 0.19 -3.66
N ARG A 132 15.88 -0.97 -3.25
CA ARG A 132 17.31 -1.08 -2.98
C ARG A 132 18.04 -0.81 -4.29
N LYS A 133 18.57 0.40 -4.43
CA LYS A 133 19.45 0.74 -5.54
C LYS A 133 20.76 0.01 -5.30
N LEU A 134 21.14 -0.86 -6.23
CA LEU A 134 22.48 -1.40 -6.25
C LEU A 134 23.47 -0.24 -6.49
N ASP A 135 24.61 -0.31 -5.82
CA ASP A 135 25.72 0.58 -6.09
C ASP A 135 26.34 0.28 -7.46
N ALA A 136 27.28 1.12 -7.90
CA ALA A 136 27.91 0.96 -9.22
C ALA A 136 28.60 -0.41 -9.39
N ALA A 137 29.13 -0.99 -8.30
CA ALA A 137 29.74 -2.30 -8.32
C ALA A 137 28.69 -3.41 -8.52
N GLY A 138 27.57 -3.36 -7.80
CA GLY A 138 26.46 -4.30 -7.96
C GLY A 138 25.82 -4.24 -9.35
N LEU A 139 25.64 -3.05 -9.91
CA LEU A 139 25.15 -2.89 -11.29
C LEU A 139 26.10 -3.52 -12.31
N LYS A 140 27.42 -3.29 -12.16
CA LYS A 140 28.42 -3.89 -13.05
C LYS A 140 28.46 -5.42 -12.95
N ALA A 141 28.22 -5.98 -11.77
CA ALA A 141 28.13 -7.42 -11.57
C ALA A 141 26.92 -8.02 -12.30
N ILE A 142 25.76 -7.35 -12.23
CA ILE A 142 24.56 -7.74 -12.99
C ILE A 142 24.82 -7.63 -14.50
N ASP A 143 25.39 -6.52 -14.97
CA ASP A 143 25.73 -6.35 -16.39
C ASP A 143 26.62 -7.49 -16.89
N ALA A 144 27.63 -7.90 -16.11
CA ALA A 144 28.50 -9.01 -16.45
C ALA A 144 27.74 -10.35 -16.48
N GLN A 145 26.87 -10.60 -15.50
CA GLN A 145 26.07 -11.83 -15.38
C GLN A 145 25.08 -11.99 -16.55
N TYR A 146 24.46 -10.89 -16.98
CA TYR A 146 23.45 -10.88 -18.04
C TYR A 146 24.00 -10.45 -19.41
N ALA A 147 25.30 -10.17 -19.53
CA ALA A 147 25.92 -9.69 -20.77
C ALA A 147 25.62 -10.58 -21.99
N SER A 148 25.59 -11.91 -21.82
CA SER A 148 25.33 -12.85 -22.91
C SER A 148 23.87 -12.80 -23.37
N MET A 149 22.92 -12.74 -22.44
CA MET A 149 21.50 -12.59 -22.73
C MET A 149 21.21 -11.23 -23.35
N LEU A 150 21.74 -10.15 -22.77
CA LEU A 150 21.57 -8.79 -23.29
C LEU A 150 22.11 -8.65 -24.72
N LYS A 151 23.28 -9.22 -25.02
CA LYS A 151 23.84 -9.27 -26.38
C LYS A 151 22.97 -10.05 -27.36
N GLN A 152 22.36 -11.14 -26.92
CA GLN A 152 21.44 -11.94 -27.75
C GLN A 152 20.12 -11.21 -28.00
N SER A 153 19.58 -10.48 -27.03
CA SER A 153 18.35 -9.69 -27.19
C SER A 153 18.56 -8.36 -27.94
N ALA A 154 19.78 -7.79 -27.88
CA ALA A 154 20.17 -6.62 -28.68
C ALA A 154 20.31 -6.95 -30.18
N ALA A 155 20.36 -8.23 -30.54
CA ALA A 155 20.30 -8.66 -31.93
C ALA A 155 18.85 -8.60 -32.45
N LYS A 156 18.34 -7.40 -32.78
CA LYS A 156 17.15 -7.27 -33.62
C LYS A 156 17.34 -6.27 -34.76
N LYS A 157 17.31 -6.86 -35.96
CA LYS A 157 17.12 -6.29 -37.30
C LYS A 157 18.03 -5.12 -37.66
N ALA A 158 18.97 -5.43 -38.56
CA ALA A 158 19.58 -4.42 -39.41
C ALA A 158 18.47 -3.50 -39.98
N PRO A 159 18.64 -2.17 -39.94
CA PRO A 159 17.68 -1.26 -40.54
C PRO A 159 17.46 -1.67 -42.00
N ALA A 160 16.20 -1.76 -42.40
CA ALA A 160 15.85 -2.08 -43.78
C ALA A 160 16.56 -1.08 -44.69
N LYS A 161 17.54 -1.56 -45.47
CA LYS A 161 18.19 -0.74 -46.51
C LYS A 161 17.09 -0.22 -47.42
N ALA A 162 16.97 1.11 -47.51
CA ALA A 162 16.18 1.75 -48.54
C ALA A 162 16.60 1.18 -49.90
N GLY A 163 15.61 0.67 -50.65
CA GLY A 163 15.83 -0.06 -51.89
C GLY A 163 16.57 0.80 -52.91
N LYS A 164 17.73 0.31 -53.37
CA LYS A 164 18.24 0.67 -54.70
C LYS A 164 17.77 -0.37 -55.70
N THR A 165 17.09 0.14 -56.71
CA THR A 165 16.57 -0.53 -57.90
C THR A 165 17.66 -1.16 -58.77
N ALA A 166 17.29 -2.29 -59.41
CA ALA A 166 17.90 -2.99 -60.56
C ALA A 166 19.32 -3.57 -60.35
N THR A 167 19.69 -4.81 -60.73
CA THR A 167 19.29 -5.64 -61.88
C THR A 167 19.72 -7.11 -61.65
N ALA A 168 19.24 -8.03 -62.50
CA ALA A 168 19.23 -9.51 -62.45
C ALA A 168 20.62 -10.24 -62.58
N PRO A 169 20.68 -11.57 -62.87
CA PRO A 169 20.72 -12.69 -61.91
C PRO A 169 21.99 -13.55 -62.02
N GLY A 170 22.52 -14.05 -60.89
CA GLY A 170 23.71 -14.91 -60.83
C GLY A 170 23.50 -16.18 -60.01
N LYS A 171 23.79 -17.32 -60.64
CA LYS A 171 23.52 -18.72 -60.30
C LYS A 171 24.52 -19.31 -59.28
N VAL A 172 24.17 -20.50 -58.73
CA VAL A 172 24.99 -21.57 -58.10
C VAL A 172 25.59 -21.28 -56.70
N THR A 173 25.71 -22.20 -55.71
CA THR A 173 25.56 -23.67 -55.63
C THR A 173 25.39 -24.10 -54.16
N ALA A 174 24.79 -25.26 -53.94
CA ALA A 174 24.65 -25.98 -52.66
C ALA A 174 25.98 -26.42 -52.02
N LYS A 175 26.00 -26.68 -50.69
CA LYS A 175 26.07 -28.02 -50.04
C LYS A 175 26.53 -27.94 -48.57
N ASN A 176 25.87 -28.73 -47.70
CA ASN A 176 26.40 -29.47 -46.53
C ASN A 176 27.03 -28.67 -45.36
N THR A 177 26.93 -29.04 -44.07
CA THR A 177 26.92 -30.38 -43.47
C THR A 177 26.41 -30.32 -42.01
N LYS A 178 25.96 -31.48 -41.54
CA LYS A 178 25.39 -31.87 -40.24
C LYS A 178 26.47 -32.36 -39.25
N ALA A 179 26.32 -32.10 -37.94
CA ALA A 179 26.82 -32.90 -36.78
C ALA A 179 26.34 -32.17 -35.49
N THR A 180 25.53 -32.65 -34.53
CA THR A 180 25.39 -33.89 -33.72
C THR A 180 26.49 -34.13 -32.66
N ALA A 181 26.18 -33.91 -31.37
CA ALA A 181 26.64 -34.63 -30.16
C ALA A 181 25.97 -33.99 -28.91
N LYS A 182 25.01 -34.61 -28.19
CA LYS A 182 25.01 -35.71 -27.19
C LYS A 182 25.68 -35.40 -25.83
N LYS A 183 24.80 -35.22 -24.82
CA LYS A 183 24.75 -35.68 -23.41
C LYS A 183 26.03 -35.87 -22.60
N GLY A 184 26.03 -35.26 -21.41
CA GLY A 184 26.63 -35.80 -20.18
C GLY A 184 25.69 -35.54 -18.99
N PRO A 185 25.37 -36.54 -18.13
CA PRO A 185 24.61 -36.35 -16.90
C PRO A 185 25.54 -36.02 -15.73
N VAL A 186 25.19 -35.01 -14.94
CA VAL A 186 25.93 -34.67 -13.70
C VAL A 186 25.22 -35.29 -12.51
N THR A 187 26.00 -36.10 -11.79
CA THR A 187 25.69 -36.88 -10.59
C THR A 187 25.18 -36.02 -9.44
N GLN A 188 24.03 -36.41 -8.87
CA GLN A 188 23.50 -35.89 -7.61
C GLN A 188 24.37 -36.34 -6.43
N LYS A 189 24.78 -35.40 -5.58
CA LYS A 189 25.44 -35.67 -4.30
C LYS A 189 24.41 -35.53 -3.19
N LYS A 190 24.16 -36.65 -2.51
CA LYS A 190 23.37 -36.82 -1.29
C LYS A 190 24.02 -36.02 -0.16
N GLN A 191 23.22 -35.24 0.58
CA GLN A 191 23.64 -34.60 1.82
C GLN A 191 22.63 -35.00 2.90
N ASP A 192 23.13 -35.68 3.92
CA ASP A 192 22.39 -36.08 5.12
C ASP A 192 22.14 -34.86 6.04
N PRO A 193 21.06 -34.88 6.85
CA PRO A 193 20.68 -33.78 7.73
C PRO A 193 21.43 -33.80 9.07
N PRO A 194 21.85 -32.63 9.61
CA PRO A 194 22.14 -32.47 11.04
C PRO A 194 20.93 -31.78 11.71
N LYS A 195 20.21 -32.50 12.59
CA LYS A 195 20.38 -32.57 14.05
C LYS A 195 19.69 -31.40 14.77
N GLU A 196 18.55 -31.72 15.39
CA GLU A 196 17.85 -30.94 16.42
C GLU A 196 18.77 -30.60 17.59
N PRO A 197 18.57 -29.42 18.21
CA PRO A 197 18.73 -29.26 19.64
C PRO A 197 17.41 -28.93 20.35
N GLU A 198 17.42 -29.38 21.60
CA GLU A 198 16.35 -29.49 22.57
C GLU A 198 15.74 -28.14 23.01
N THR A 199 14.47 -28.26 23.39
CA THR A 199 13.75 -27.53 24.44
C THR A 199 14.63 -26.92 25.54
N ASP A 200 14.40 -25.64 25.82
CA ASP A 200 14.66 -25.06 27.14
C ASP A 200 13.42 -24.27 27.60
N GLU A 201 12.83 -24.76 28.69
CA GLU A 201 11.77 -24.12 29.46
C GLU A 201 12.38 -22.98 30.27
N SER A 202 11.95 -21.75 30.04
CA SER A 202 12.16 -20.69 31.03
C SER A 202 11.02 -19.69 31.01
N LYS A 203 10.15 -19.87 32.00
CA LYS A 203 9.05 -19.00 32.43
C LYS A 203 9.61 -18.00 33.45
N PRO A 204 9.39 -16.69 33.28
CA PRO A 204 9.43 -15.76 34.42
C PRO A 204 8.05 -15.15 34.72
N ASP A 205 7.86 -14.95 36.03
CA ASP A 205 6.67 -14.50 36.75
C ASP A 205 5.96 -13.24 36.23
N LEU A 206 4.63 -13.35 36.24
CA LEU A 206 3.67 -12.24 36.24
C LEU A 206 3.50 -11.70 37.67
N PRO A 207 3.72 -10.41 37.94
CA PRO A 207 3.05 -9.73 39.04
C PRO A 207 1.69 -9.17 38.56
N SER A 208 0.62 -9.60 39.22
CA SER A 208 -0.73 -9.03 39.11
C SER A 208 -1.04 -8.15 40.35
N PRO A 209 -2.13 -7.38 40.34
CA PRO A 209 -2.16 -5.93 40.34
C PRO A 209 -2.21 -5.33 41.75
N THR A 210 -1.76 -4.08 41.89
CA THR A 210 -2.04 -3.27 43.08
C THR A 210 -3.23 -2.36 42.78
N ASP A 211 -4.33 -2.60 43.49
CA ASP A 211 -5.46 -1.71 43.61
C ASP A 211 -5.01 -0.33 44.11
N THR A 212 -5.43 0.74 43.43
CA THR A 212 -5.48 2.08 44.02
C THR A 212 -6.80 2.72 43.63
N GLU A 213 -7.71 2.62 44.58
CA GLU A 213 -8.98 3.33 44.70
C GLU A 213 -8.71 4.72 45.31
N ALA A 214 -8.98 5.79 44.56
CA ALA A 214 -9.21 7.17 45.02
C ALA A 214 -9.29 8.08 43.79
N THR A 215 -10.10 9.14 43.67
CA THR A 215 -11.24 9.69 44.40
C THR A 215 -11.83 10.71 43.42
N LEU A 216 -13.16 10.73 43.29
CA LEU A 216 -13.90 11.77 42.58
C LEU A 216 -13.66 13.14 43.22
N GLN A 217 -13.25 14.14 42.43
CA GLN A 217 -13.76 15.51 42.53
C GLN A 217 -13.40 16.35 41.28
N PRO A 218 -14.37 17.08 40.70
CA PRO A 218 -14.12 18.04 39.63
C PRO A 218 -13.76 19.41 40.20
N PRO A 219 -12.87 20.17 39.53
CA PRO A 219 -12.97 21.61 39.55
C PRO A 219 -13.20 22.18 38.15
N GLU A 220 -14.30 22.91 38.04
CA GLU A 220 -14.51 23.94 37.03
C GLU A 220 -13.35 24.94 37.06
N THR A 221 -12.75 25.26 35.93
CA THR A 221 -12.10 26.55 35.72
C THR A 221 -12.21 26.90 34.24
N ASP A 222 -13.22 27.71 33.97
CA ASP A 222 -13.39 28.50 32.76
C ASP A 222 -12.15 29.38 32.59
N THR A 223 -11.30 29.03 31.62
CA THR A 223 -10.13 29.81 31.24
C THR A 223 -10.43 30.40 29.88
N GLU A 224 -10.86 31.66 29.88
CA GLU A 224 -10.98 32.51 28.70
C GLU A 224 -9.59 32.67 28.06
N GLN A 225 -9.27 31.79 27.11
CA GLN A 225 -8.12 31.94 26.25
C GLN A 225 -8.48 33.00 25.20
N THR A 226 -7.87 34.19 25.30
CA THR A 226 -7.78 35.12 24.18
C THR A 226 -6.81 34.56 23.13
N PRO A 227 -7.24 34.20 21.90
CA PRO A 227 -6.32 33.82 20.84
C PRO A 227 -5.96 35.09 20.05
N THR A 228 -4.72 35.54 20.16
CA THR A 228 -4.14 36.54 19.24
C THR A 228 -2.74 36.11 18.80
N ASP A 229 -2.60 34.85 18.38
CA ASP A 229 -1.60 34.51 17.37
C ASP A 229 -2.30 34.57 16.02
N ALA A 230 -1.97 35.60 15.23
CA ALA A 230 -2.49 35.76 13.89
C ALA A 230 -2.11 34.52 13.06
N TYR A 231 -3.09 33.68 12.76
CA TYR A 231 -2.92 32.51 11.92
C TYR A 231 -2.26 32.95 10.61
N LYS A 232 -1.02 32.50 10.38
CA LYS A 232 -0.32 32.74 9.12
C LYS A 232 -1.02 31.94 8.04
N LEU A 233 -1.73 32.65 7.18
CA LEU A 233 -2.37 32.07 6.01
C LEU A 233 -1.30 31.43 5.10
N PRO A 234 -1.56 30.21 4.59
CA PRO A 234 -0.64 29.55 3.67
C PRO A 234 -0.52 30.34 2.36
N THR A 235 0.67 30.31 1.76
CA THR A 235 0.99 31.08 0.52
C THR A 235 0.38 30.47 -0.74
N SER A 236 -0.04 29.20 -0.68
CA SER A 236 -0.80 28.50 -1.72
C SER A 236 -1.93 27.72 -1.06
N CYS A 237 -3.18 27.95 -1.45
CA CYS A 237 -4.34 27.32 -0.82
C CYS A 237 -5.00 26.35 -1.80
N ILE A 238 -4.78 25.05 -1.62
CA ILE A 238 -5.56 24.01 -2.32
C ILE A 238 -6.61 23.44 -1.37
N LYS A 239 -7.66 22.80 -1.90
CA LYS A 239 -8.77 22.23 -1.11
C LYS A 239 -8.32 21.51 0.17
N LYS A 240 -7.32 20.64 0.07
CA LYS A 240 -6.78 19.88 1.21
C LYS A 240 -6.18 20.81 2.27
N VAL A 241 -5.39 21.80 1.86
CA VAL A 241 -4.77 22.78 2.76
C VAL A 241 -5.85 23.64 3.43
N ALA A 242 -6.85 24.10 2.68
CA ALA A 242 -7.98 24.85 3.24
C ALA A 242 -8.75 24.02 4.29
N TRP A 243 -9.00 22.73 4.01
CA TRP A 243 -9.69 21.82 4.92
C TRP A 243 -8.89 21.58 6.20
N ASP A 244 -7.63 21.13 6.06
CA ASP A 244 -6.77 20.80 7.20
C ASP A 244 -6.54 22.02 8.10
N THR A 245 -6.35 23.21 7.50
CA THR A 245 -6.18 24.47 8.25
C THR A 245 -7.46 24.85 9.00
N SER A 246 -8.63 24.71 8.37
CA SER A 246 -9.91 24.99 9.02
C SER A 246 -10.18 24.00 10.16
N LEU A 247 -9.80 22.73 9.99
CA LEU A 247 -9.93 21.70 11.02
C LEU A 247 -9.02 21.99 12.22
N ALA A 248 -7.79 22.46 11.97
CA ALA A 248 -6.85 22.84 13.02
C ALA A 248 -7.26 24.12 13.76
N ALA A 249 -8.00 25.02 13.10
CA ALA A 249 -8.56 26.23 13.72
C ALA A 249 -9.89 25.96 14.43
N ARG A 250 -10.48 24.76 14.31
CA ARG A 250 -11.78 24.44 14.89
C ARG A 250 -11.74 24.54 16.41
N LYS A 251 -12.74 25.21 17.00
CA LYS A 251 -12.93 25.26 18.45
C LYS A 251 -13.27 23.90 19.05
N ASP A 252 -12.72 23.64 20.23
CA ASP A 252 -13.10 22.50 21.05
C ASP A 252 -14.61 22.56 21.38
N GLY A 253 -15.30 21.44 21.21
CA GLY A 253 -16.74 21.33 21.44
C GLY A 253 -17.63 21.54 20.20
N PHE A 254 -17.07 21.92 19.04
CA PHE A 254 -17.82 21.92 17.78
C PHE A 254 -17.86 20.52 17.16
N GLY A 255 -19.07 19.96 17.04
CA GLY A 255 -19.28 18.66 16.41
C GLY A 255 -19.00 18.66 14.90
N ASP A 256 -18.64 17.49 14.37
CA ASP A 256 -18.27 17.31 12.95
C ASP A 256 -19.40 17.73 11.99
N THR A 257 -20.67 17.53 12.38
CA THR A 257 -21.83 17.92 11.58
C THR A 257 -21.89 19.44 11.37
N ALA A 258 -21.79 20.22 12.44
CA ALA A 258 -21.85 21.68 12.36
C ALA A 258 -20.64 22.26 11.61
N PHE A 259 -19.47 21.65 11.77
CA PHE A 259 -18.28 22.01 10.98
C PHE A 259 -18.49 21.72 9.49
N SER A 260 -19.00 20.53 9.13
CA SER A 260 -19.25 20.16 7.74
C SER A 260 -20.33 21.04 7.08
N GLU A 261 -21.37 21.44 7.83
CA GLU A 261 -22.38 22.37 7.35
C GLU A 261 -21.79 23.75 7.05
N LYS A 262 -20.95 24.28 7.96
CA LYS A 262 -20.29 25.57 7.72
C LYS A 262 -19.29 25.51 6.57
N TRP A 263 -18.57 24.41 6.42
CA TRP A 263 -17.71 24.20 5.27
C TRP A 263 -18.51 24.24 3.95
N ALA A 264 -19.66 23.57 3.90
CA ALA A 264 -20.53 23.58 2.73
C ALA A 264 -21.06 25.00 2.43
N GLU A 265 -21.43 25.76 3.45
CA GLU A 265 -21.84 27.17 3.30
C GLU A 265 -20.70 28.05 2.77
N ALA A 266 -19.48 27.88 3.29
CA ALA A 266 -18.30 28.59 2.83
C ALA A 266 -18.01 28.32 1.35
N VAL A 267 -18.08 27.05 0.94
CA VAL A 267 -17.92 26.65 -0.46
C VAL A 267 -19.02 27.26 -1.34
N ALA A 268 -20.27 27.23 -0.90
CA ALA A 268 -21.40 27.80 -1.65
C ALA A 268 -21.33 29.33 -1.76
N ALA A 269 -20.77 30.01 -0.77
CA ALA A 269 -20.59 31.47 -0.80
C ALA A 269 -19.54 31.93 -1.82
N VAL A 270 -18.56 31.07 -2.11
CA VAL A 270 -17.50 31.34 -3.11
C VAL A 270 -17.88 30.82 -4.49
N ASP A 271 -18.79 29.83 -4.59
CA ASP A 271 -19.18 29.22 -5.86
C ASP A 271 -19.93 30.20 -6.77
N ASP A 272 -19.34 30.53 -7.92
CA ASP A 272 -19.95 31.34 -8.98
C ASP A 272 -20.80 30.50 -9.95
N GLY A 273 -21.06 29.23 -9.62
CA GLY A 273 -21.83 28.28 -10.41
C GLY A 273 -20.98 27.31 -11.23
N LYS A 274 -19.64 27.38 -11.14
CA LYS A 274 -18.74 26.42 -11.78
C LYS A 274 -18.56 25.12 -10.98
N GLY A 275 -19.00 25.09 -9.72
CA GLY A 275 -18.88 23.95 -8.84
C GLY A 275 -17.49 23.81 -8.21
N SER A 276 -17.47 23.42 -6.94
CA SER A 276 -16.25 23.34 -6.11
C SER A 276 -15.10 22.48 -6.64
N LYS A 277 -15.34 21.60 -7.61
CA LYS A 277 -14.26 20.82 -8.26
C LYS A 277 -13.36 21.67 -9.15
N ASN A 278 -13.83 22.84 -9.58
CA ASN A 278 -13.14 23.74 -10.51
C ASN A 278 -12.59 24.99 -9.81
N PHE A 279 -12.51 24.97 -8.48
CA PHE A 279 -11.96 26.08 -7.71
C PHE A 279 -10.44 26.16 -7.89
N ASP A 280 -9.94 27.36 -8.12
CA ASP A 280 -8.52 27.66 -8.15
C ASP A 280 -7.96 27.98 -6.74
N GLU A 281 -6.68 28.31 -6.65
CA GLU A 281 -6.03 28.59 -5.36
C GLU A 281 -6.59 29.82 -4.65
N THR A 282 -7.06 30.81 -5.40
CA THR A 282 -7.63 32.05 -4.85
C THR A 282 -8.97 31.75 -4.20
N GLU A 283 -9.77 30.91 -4.83
CA GLU A 283 -11.10 30.54 -4.34
C GLU A 283 -11.03 29.62 -3.12
N TRP A 284 -10.11 28.65 -3.11
CA TRP A 284 -9.85 27.88 -1.88
C TRP A 284 -9.30 28.75 -0.76
N GLY A 285 -8.51 29.78 -1.09
CA GLY A 285 -8.12 30.83 -0.14
C GLY A 285 -9.32 31.57 0.44
N ALA A 286 -10.29 31.95 -0.40
CA ALA A 286 -11.52 32.60 0.04
C ALA A 286 -12.40 31.70 0.93
N VAL A 287 -12.51 30.40 0.61
CA VAL A 287 -13.20 29.42 1.45
C VAL A 287 -12.53 29.30 2.82
N LEU A 288 -11.20 29.22 2.86
CA LEU A 288 -10.45 29.18 4.12
C LEU A 288 -10.67 30.44 4.96
N HIS A 289 -10.61 31.62 4.35
CA HIS A 289 -10.90 32.88 5.03
C HIS A 289 -12.30 32.91 5.64
N TYR A 290 -13.31 32.50 4.86
CA TYR A 290 -14.69 32.40 5.34
C TYR A 290 -14.80 31.45 6.54
N MET A 291 -14.09 30.31 6.51
CA MET A 291 -14.08 29.35 7.60
C MET A 291 -13.40 29.90 8.85
N ILE A 292 -12.25 30.57 8.70
CA ILE A 292 -11.51 31.14 9.83
C ILE A 292 -12.31 32.27 10.48
N ASP A 293 -13.00 33.11 9.71
CA ASP A 293 -13.80 34.22 10.26
C ASP A 293 -15.14 33.75 10.87
N SER A 294 -15.48 32.47 10.74
CA SER A 294 -16.69 31.88 11.29
C SER A 294 -16.55 31.64 12.81
N PRO A 295 -17.62 31.79 13.61
CA PRO A 295 -17.61 31.48 15.05
C PRO A 295 -17.29 30.01 15.40
N VAL A 296 -17.16 29.15 14.38
CA VAL A 296 -16.72 27.75 14.51
C VAL A 296 -15.19 27.64 14.68
N CYS A 297 -14.42 28.63 14.22
CA CYS A 297 -12.96 28.58 14.12
C CYS A 297 -12.22 29.71 14.87
N VAL A 298 -12.91 30.73 15.40
CA VAL A 298 -12.34 31.78 16.28
C VAL A 298 -12.88 31.62 17.67
#